data_AF-A0A6C8BSU3-F1
#
_entry.id   AF-A0A6C8BSU3-F1
#
_cell.length_a   1.000
_cell.length_b   1.000
_cell.length_c   1.000
_cell.angle_alpha   90.00
_cell.angle_beta   90.00
_cell.angle_gamma   90.00
#
_symmetry.space_group_name_H-M   'P 1'
#
loop_
_entity.id
_entity.type
_entity.pdbx_description
1 polymer ?
#
loop_
_entity_poly.entity_id
_entity_poly.type
_entity_poly.pdbx_seq_one_letter_code
_entity_poly.pdbx_strand_id
1 'polypeptide(L)'
;KDLFLYTYPSDEELQRVGVTGLFLGYYFKWDYKKILEISKKYGFLTLDHPVETTYENFENLDCFSNHVHDYLKYCKYGFGRATDNACLDIRLGYISREEGVRLVQKYDGKPPKKAIKKYLEFSGFSEEEFQKIVDSFTNKKIFKRDENGKFIRDYDGSLVRKDECVLK
;
A
#
# COMPACT_ATOMS: atom_id res chain seq x y z
N LYS A 1 20.34 -22.44 -19.18
CA LYS A 1 21.42 -21.43 -19.25
C LYS A 1 20.87 -19.99 -19.17
N ASP A 2 19.64 -19.71 -19.60
CA ASP A 2 19.07 -18.34 -19.55
C ASP A 2 18.41 -17.92 -18.23
N LEU A 3 18.11 -18.86 -17.31
CA LEU A 3 17.49 -18.58 -16.01
C LEU A 3 18.47 -18.66 -14.82
N PHE A 4 19.78 -18.74 -15.09
CA PHE A 4 20.78 -18.93 -14.05
C PHE A 4 20.72 -17.84 -12.97
N LEU A 5 20.45 -16.58 -13.34
CA LEU A 5 20.31 -15.44 -12.42
C LEU A 5 19.11 -15.54 -11.46
N TYR A 6 18.11 -16.38 -11.80
CA TYR A 6 16.94 -16.63 -10.95
C TYR A 6 17.10 -17.90 -10.11
N THR A 7 18.20 -18.62 -10.26
CA THR A 7 18.47 -19.84 -9.50
C THR A 7 19.35 -19.45 -8.31
N TYR A 8 18.79 -19.53 -7.11
CA TYR A 8 19.57 -19.33 -5.91
C TYR A 8 20.65 -20.43 -5.81
N PRO A 9 21.91 -20.09 -5.48
CA PRO A 9 22.96 -21.11 -5.33
C PRO A 9 22.58 -22.13 -4.27
N SER A 10 22.99 -23.38 -4.46
CA SER A 10 22.84 -24.42 -3.44
C SER A 10 23.69 -24.12 -2.20
N ASP A 11 23.32 -24.69 -1.06
CA ASP A 11 24.10 -24.55 0.18
C ASP A 11 25.56 -25.02 0.00
N GLU A 12 25.78 -26.07 -0.79
CA GLU A 12 27.13 -26.58 -1.12
C GLU A 12 27.95 -25.55 -1.90
N GLU A 13 27.33 -24.87 -2.88
CA GLU A 13 28.01 -23.84 -3.67
C GLU A 13 28.35 -22.61 -2.82
N LEU A 14 27.47 -22.21 -1.90
CA LEU A 14 27.69 -21.11 -0.96
C LEU A 14 28.81 -21.45 0.03
N GLN A 15 28.81 -22.65 0.59
CA GLN A 15 29.86 -23.14 1.49
C GLN A 15 31.21 -23.21 0.80
N ARG A 16 31.27 -23.71 -0.44
CA ARG A 16 32.51 -23.80 -1.24
C ARG A 16 33.21 -22.45 -1.39
N VAL A 17 32.45 -21.36 -1.54
CA VAL A 17 33.02 -20.01 -1.70
C VAL A 17 33.07 -19.22 -0.38
N GLY A 18 32.66 -19.82 0.74
CA GLY A 18 32.69 -19.21 2.06
C GLY A 18 31.66 -18.09 2.27
N VAL A 19 30.57 -18.05 1.49
CA VAL A 19 29.52 -17.03 1.63
C VAL A 19 28.58 -17.41 2.77
N THR A 20 28.29 -16.46 3.66
CA THR A 20 27.31 -16.63 4.75
C THR A 20 26.17 -15.62 4.59
N GLY A 21 24.94 -16.11 4.53
CA GLY A 21 23.75 -15.27 4.54
C GLY A 21 23.41 -14.81 5.96
N LEU A 22 23.44 -13.50 6.22
CA LEU A 22 23.04 -12.92 7.51
C LEU A 22 21.69 -12.23 7.38
N PHE A 23 20.71 -12.67 8.15
CA PHE A 23 19.42 -12.00 8.23
C PHE A 23 19.49 -10.84 9.23
N LEU A 24 19.71 -9.63 8.73
CA LEU A 24 19.92 -8.43 9.56
C LEU A 24 18.75 -8.15 10.53
N GLY A 25 17.53 -8.57 10.19
CA GLY A 25 16.36 -8.40 11.05
C GLY A 25 16.45 -9.12 12.40
N TYR A 26 17.38 -10.06 12.58
CA TYR A 26 17.65 -10.70 13.88
C TYR A 26 18.52 -9.84 14.79
N TYR A 27 19.32 -8.96 14.22
CA TYR A 27 20.29 -8.14 14.95
C TYR A 27 19.82 -6.70 15.11
N PHE A 28 19.05 -6.20 14.14
CA PHE A 28 18.55 -4.84 14.11
C PHE A 28 17.03 -4.82 14.15
N LYS A 29 16.47 -4.13 15.15
CA LYS A 29 15.04 -3.82 15.17
C LYS A 29 14.73 -2.93 13.97
N TRP A 30 13.87 -3.40 13.06
CA TRP A 30 13.40 -2.60 11.94
C TRP A 30 12.50 -1.47 12.43
N ASP A 31 12.93 -0.23 12.21
CA ASP A 31 12.22 0.98 12.58
C ASP A 31 12.37 2.03 11.48
N TYR A 32 11.35 2.10 10.62
CA TYR A 32 11.36 2.91 9.41
C TYR A 32 11.42 4.43 9.71
N LYS A 33 10.97 4.89 10.87
CA LYS A 33 11.06 6.31 11.26
C LYS A 33 12.49 6.70 11.65
N LYS A 34 13.22 5.81 12.33
CA LYS A 34 14.66 6.02 12.58
C LYS A 34 15.47 6.00 11.28
N ILE A 35 15.11 5.11 10.35
CA ILE A 35 15.73 5.08 9.02
C ILE A 35 15.48 6.40 8.30
N LEU A 36 14.24 6.91 8.33
CA LEU A 36 13.89 8.20 7.73
C LEU A 36 14.73 9.35 8.33
N GLU A 37 14.90 9.40 9.66
CA GLU A 37 15.74 10.41 10.32
C GLU A 37 17.19 10.38 9.81
N ILE A 38 17.76 9.19 9.63
CA ILE A 38 19.10 9.02 9.07
C ILE A 38 19.11 9.47 7.61
N SER A 39 18.18 8.99 6.79
CA SER A 39 18.09 9.34 5.37
C SER A 39 17.98 10.85 5.15
N LYS A 40 17.19 11.57 5.98
CA LYS A 40 17.07 13.03 5.93
C LYS A 40 18.40 13.74 6.16
N LYS A 41 19.26 13.24 7.06
CA LYS A 41 20.60 13.80 7.30
C LYS A 41 21.52 13.67 6.08
N TYR A 42 21.23 12.72 5.20
CA TYR A 42 21.99 12.49 3.96
C TYR A 42 21.27 12.99 2.70
N GLY A 43 20.29 13.89 2.85
CA GLY A 43 19.67 14.59 1.72
C GLY A 43 18.36 13.98 1.20
N PHE A 44 17.78 12.98 1.88
CA PHE A 44 16.44 12.51 1.53
C PHE A 44 15.37 13.56 1.86
N LEU A 45 14.48 13.82 0.90
CA LEU A 45 13.40 14.80 1.03
C LEU A 45 12.05 14.08 1.16
N THR A 46 11.21 14.59 2.04
CA THR A 46 9.83 14.15 2.21
C THR A 46 8.86 15.18 1.63
N LEU A 47 7.64 14.77 1.36
CA LEU A 47 6.58 15.70 1.02
C LEU A 47 6.13 16.49 2.27
N ASP A 48 5.59 17.67 2.07
CA ASP A 48 4.92 18.47 3.09
C ASP A 48 3.47 18.02 3.35
N HIS A 49 2.98 17.07 2.55
CA HIS A 49 1.66 16.45 2.66
C HIS A 49 1.75 14.93 2.56
N PRO A 50 0.73 14.18 3.04
CA PRO A 50 0.69 12.74 2.88
C PRO A 50 0.69 12.29 1.42
N VAL A 51 1.35 11.16 1.17
CA VAL A 51 1.27 10.44 -0.11
C VAL A 51 -0.15 9.87 -0.26
N GLU A 52 -0.66 9.79 -1.50
CA GLU A 52 -2.00 9.23 -1.73
C GLU A 52 -2.11 7.82 -1.14
N THR A 53 -3.29 7.45 -0.63
CA THR A 53 -3.61 6.16 0.05
C THR A 53 -3.04 5.95 1.45
N THR A 54 -2.26 6.88 1.99
CA THR A 54 -1.72 6.77 3.37
C THR A 54 -1.62 8.11 4.09
N TYR A 55 -1.32 8.06 5.38
CA TYR A 55 -1.02 9.22 6.21
C TYR A 55 0.47 9.59 6.24
N GLU A 56 1.34 8.72 5.73
CA GLU A 56 2.78 8.96 5.65
C GLU A 56 3.16 9.84 4.46
N ASN A 57 4.28 10.56 4.57
CA ASN A 57 4.71 11.57 3.58
C ASN A 57 6.08 11.27 2.96
N PHE A 58 6.56 10.03 3.05
CA PHE A 58 7.95 9.68 2.71
C PHE A 58 8.13 8.34 2.01
N GLU A 59 7.12 7.47 2.01
CA GLU A 59 7.19 6.18 1.31
C GLU A 59 6.61 6.29 -0.10
N ASN A 60 7.27 5.69 -1.09
CA ASN A 60 6.80 5.60 -2.48
C ASN A 60 6.45 6.96 -3.12
N LEU A 61 7.20 8.02 -2.82
CA LEU A 61 6.88 9.41 -3.19
C LEU A 61 6.58 9.61 -4.68
N ASP A 62 7.36 8.97 -5.53
CA ASP A 62 7.36 9.08 -6.99
C ASP A 62 6.90 7.80 -7.70
N CYS A 63 6.57 6.76 -6.94
CA CYS A 63 6.16 5.46 -7.48
C CYS A 63 4.63 5.36 -7.55
N PHE A 64 4.03 6.04 -8.53
CA PHE A 64 2.56 6.06 -8.70
C PHE A 64 1.92 4.69 -8.91
N SER A 65 2.64 3.72 -9.47
CA SER A 65 2.15 2.34 -9.61
C SER A 65 1.85 1.70 -8.26
N ASN A 66 2.61 2.02 -7.21
CA ASN A 66 2.34 1.53 -5.85
C ASN A 66 1.04 2.10 -5.29
N HIS A 67 0.75 3.39 -5.51
CA HIS A 67 -0.50 3.98 -4.99
C HIS A 67 -1.73 3.35 -5.68
N VAL A 68 -1.64 3.13 -7.00
CA VAL A 68 -2.69 2.40 -7.74
C VAL A 68 -2.84 0.98 -7.18
N HIS A 69 -1.74 0.25 -6.99
CA HIS A 69 -1.75 -1.08 -6.38
C HIS A 69 -2.44 -1.07 -5.00
N ASP A 70 -2.11 -0.10 -4.15
CA ASP A 70 -2.65 0.00 -2.79
C ASP A 70 -4.17 0.27 -2.80
N TYR A 71 -4.66 1.03 -3.78
CA TYR A 71 -6.10 1.21 -4.00
C TYR A 71 -6.77 -0.07 -4.52
N LEU A 72 -6.16 -0.79 -5.47
CA LEU A 72 -6.70 -2.05 -5.98
C LEU A 72 -6.77 -3.12 -4.88
N LYS A 73 -5.75 -3.18 -4.04
CA LYS A 73 -5.71 -4.01 -2.82
C LYS A 73 -6.90 -3.68 -1.92
N TYR A 74 -7.18 -2.39 -1.69
CA TYR A 74 -8.35 -1.97 -0.92
C TYR A 74 -9.67 -2.43 -1.55
N CYS A 75 -9.87 -2.24 -2.85
CA CYS A 75 -11.08 -2.67 -3.56
C CYS A 75 -11.31 -4.18 -3.46
N LYS A 76 -10.24 -4.98 -3.38
CA LYS A 76 -10.32 -6.44 -3.30
C LYS A 76 -10.46 -6.97 -1.86
N TYR A 77 -9.73 -6.38 -0.93
CA TYR A 77 -9.56 -6.95 0.42
C TYR A 77 -10.08 -6.07 1.56
N GLY A 78 -10.46 -4.82 1.28
CA GLY A 78 -10.97 -3.90 2.30
C GLY A 78 -9.90 -3.32 3.23
N PHE A 79 -8.63 -3.33 2.83
CA PHE A 79 -7.56 -2.62 3.53
C PHE A 79 -6.48 -2.18 2.53
N GLY A 80 -5.91 -1.01 2.76
CA GLY A 80 -4.96 -0.33 1.88
C GLY A 80 -3.60 -0.13 2.55
N ARG A 81 -2.90 0.93 2.14
CA ARG A 81 -1.58 1.29 2.65
C ARG A 81 -1.65 1.88 4.06
N ALA A 82 -2.67 2.68 4.37
CA ALA A 82 -2.81 3.25 5.70
C ALA A 82 -2.96 2.16 6.77
N THR A 83 -3.62 1.04 6.45
CA THR A 83 -3.66 -0.13 7.34
C THR A 83 -2.28 -0.73 7.57
N ASP A 84 -1.48 -0.91 6.51
CA ASP A 84 -0.13 -1.47 6.63
C ASP A 84 0.76 -0.58 7.51
N ASN A 85 0.71 0.74 7.30
CA ASN A 85 1.46 1.71 8.11
C ASN A 85 0.95 1.73 9.56
N ALA A 86 -0.36 1.75 9.79
CA ALA A 86 -0.93 1.79 11.14
C ALA A 86 -0.55 0.54 11.94
N CYS A 87 -0.59 -0.65 11.32
CA CYS A 87 -0.14 -1.88 11.95
C CYS A 87 1.34 -1.83 12.35
N LEU A 88 2.20 -1.27 11.48
CA LEU A 88 3.62 -1.10 11.77
C LEU A 88 3.83 -0.12 12.93
N ASP A 89 3.14 1.02 12.92
CA ASP A 89 3.23 2.03 13.96
C ASP A 89 2.74 1.54 15.33
N ILE A 90 1.63 0.80 15.36
CA ILE A 90 1.14 0.16 16.60
C ILE A 90 2.19 -0.83 17.12
N ARG A 91 2.74 -1.69 16.24
CA ARG A 91 3.75 -2.68 16.62
C ARG A 91 5.04 -2.03 17.16
N LEU A 92 5.41 -0.86 16.63
CA LEU A 92 6.57 -0.11 17.07
C LEU A 92 6.30 0.76 18.31
N GLY A 93 5.03 0.91 18.71
CA GLY A 93 4.60 1.70 19.86
C GLY A 93 4.48 3.20 19.57
N TYR A 94 4.38 3.60 18.30
CA TYR A 94 4.25 5.01 17.91
C TYR A 94 2.83 5.55 18.05
N ILE A 95 1.82 4.70 17.85
CA ILE A 95 0.41 5.07 17.97
C ILE A 95 -0.36 3.99 18.75
N SER A 96 -1.51 4.37 19.32
CA SER A 96 -2.43 3.41 19.92
C SER A 96 -3.27 2.70 18.85
N ARG A 97 -3.94 1.61 19.25
CA ARG A 97 -4.90 0.88 18.41
C ARG A 97 -5.99 1.81 17.89
N GLU A 98 -6.54 2.63 18.78
CA GLU A 98 -7.66 3.55 18.52
C GLU A 98 -7.26 4.62 17.51
N GLU A 99 -6.05 5.18 17.65
CA GLU A 99 -5.51 6.13 16.68
C GLU A 99 -5.28 5.46 15.32
N GLY A 100 -4.76 4.23 15.30
CA GLY A 100 -4.61 3.46 14.08
C GLY A 100 -5.94 3.23 13.35
N VAL A 101 -7.02 2.89 14.05
CA VAL A 101 -8.36 2.74 13.45
C VAL A 101 -8.82 4.05 12.82
N ARG A 102 -8.66 5.19 13.53
CA ARG A 102 -9.04 6.51 13.01
C ARG A 102 -8.27 6.87 11.74
N LEU A 103 -6.96 6.62 11.71
CA LEU A 103 -6.12 6.88 10.53
C LEU A 103 -6.55 5.99 9.36
N VAL A 104 -6.75 4.69 9.58
CA VAL A 104 -7.22 3.79 8.53
C VAL A 104 -8.55 4.24 7.94
N GLN A 105 -9.53 4.55 8.78
CA GLN A 105 -10.84 5.04 8.31
C GLN A 105 -10.73 6.35 7.52
N LYS A 106 -9.75 7.20 7.82
CA LYS A 106 -9.55 8.49 7.14
C LYS A 106 -8.84 8.36 5.79
N TYR A 107 -7.90 7.42 5.64
CA TYR A 107 -6.98 7.38 4.50
C TYR A 107 -7.20 6.20 3.56
N ASP A 108 -7.54 5.02 4.08
CA ASP A 108 -7.76 3.85 3.23
C ASP A 108 -9.02 4.01 2.37
N GLY A 109 -8.93 3.57 1.11
CA GLY A 109 -10.06 3.53 0.19
C GLY A 109 -10.33 4.82 -0.57
N LYS A 110 -9.62 5.90 -0.25
CA LYS A 110 -9.59 7.12 -1.09
C LYS A 110 -8.88 6.83 -2.40
N PRO A 111 -9.54 7.01 -3.56
CA PRO A 111 -8.89 6.79 -4.84
C PRO A 111 -7.70 7.74 -5.03
N PRO A 112 -6.50 7.25 -5.36
CA PRO A 112 -5.33 8.07 -5.60
C PRO A 112 -5.44 8.73 -6.98
N LYS A 113 -6.05 9.92 -7.03
CA LYS A 113 -6.39 10.62 -8.27
C LYS A 113 -5.17 10.92 -9.12
N LYS A 114 -4.07 11.38 -8.51
CA LYS A 114 -2.84 11.71 -9.23
C LYS A 114 -2.20 10.45 -9.80
N ALA A 115 -2.14 9.39 -9.00
CA ALA A 115 -1.56 8.13 -9.43
C ALA A 115 -2.39 7.44 -10.53
N ILE A 116 -3.72 7.41 -10.39
CA ILE A 116 -4.63 6.89 -11.41
C ILE A 116 -4.43 7.66 -12.71
N LYS A 117 -4.44 9.00 -12.67
CA LYS A 117 -4.20 9.83 -13.85
C LYS A 117 -2.89 9.46 -14.55
N LYS A 118 -1.79 9.34 -13.79
CA LYS A 118 -0.47 8.94 -14.33
C LYS A 118 -0.49 7.54 -14.94
N TYR A 119 -1.22 6.61 -14.33
CA TYR A 119 -1.38 5.27 -14.86
C TYR A 119 -2.20 5.24 -16.16
N LEU A 120 -3.26 6.02 -16.26
CA LEU A 120 -4.06 6.14 -17.50
C LEU A 120 -3.23 6.78 -18.62
N GLU A 121 -2.47 7.84 -18.33
CA GLU A 121 -1.54 8.46 -19.27
C GLU A 121 -0.50 7.45 -19.81
N PHE A 122 0.00 6.58 -18.93
CA PHE A 122 0.99 5.55 -19.29
C PHE A 122 0.39 4.37 -20.08
N SER A 123 -0.76 3.86 -19.65
CA SER A 123 -1.37 2.65 -20.20
C SER A 123 -2.22 2.90 -21.45
N GLY A 124 -2.72 4.12 -21.63
CA GLY A 124 -3.66 4.47 -22.69
C GLY A 124 -5.11 4.07 -22.41
N PHE A 125 -5.43 3.57 -21.20
CA PHE A 125 -6.82 3.30 -20.81
C PHE A 125 -7.62 4.58 -20.60
N SER A 126 -8.90 4.53 -20.98
CA SER A 126 -9.87 5.52 -20.51
C SER A 126 -10.20 5.31 -19.03
N GLU A 127 -10.65 6.38 -18.38
CA GLU A 127 -11.11 6.30 -16.99
C GLU A 127 -12.30 5.33 -16.83
N GLU A 128 -13.20 5.28 -17.82
CA GLU A 128 -14.34 4.36 -17.83
C GLU A 128 -13.91 2.89 -17.89
N GLU A 129 -12.93 2.57 -18.74
CA GLU A 129 -12.37 1.21 -18.83
C GLU A 129 -11.69 0.81 -17.53
N PHE A 130 -10.86 1.69 -16.98
CA PHE A 130 -10.20 1.46 -15.71
C PHE A 130 -11.24 1.20 -14.61
N GLN A 131 -12.24 2.07 -14.50
CA GLN A 131 -13.26 1.98 -13.47
C GLN A 131 -14.09 0.68 -13.61
N LYS A 132 -14.45 0.30 -14.85
CA LYS A 132 -15.14 -0.96 -15.15
C LYS A 132 -14.32 -2.19 -14.75
N ILE A 133 -13.01 -2.18 -15.03
CA ILE A 133 -12.10 -3.26 -14.64
C ILE A 133 -12.01 -3.32 -13.11
N VAL A 134 -11.78 -2.19 -12.43
CA VAL A 134 -11.70 -2.14 -10.96
C VAL A 134 -12.98 -2.67 -10.33
N ASP A 135 -14.15 -2.22 -10.78
CA ASP A 135 -15.43 -2.68 -10.24
C ASP A 135 -15.64 -4.18 -10.47
N SER A 136 -15.14 -4.76 -11.58
CA SER A 136 -15.24 -6.20 -11.84
C SER A 136 -14.49 -7.06 -10.82
N PHE A 137 -13.38 -6.55 -10.27
CA PHE A 137 -12.59 -7.21 -9.23
C PHE A 137 -12.92 -6.75 -7.79
N THR A 138 -13.79 -5.75 -7.65
CA THR A 138 -14.17 -5.19 -6.35
C THR A 138 -15.03 -6.17 -5.57
N ASN A 139 -14.74 -6.31 -4.28
CA ASN A 139 -15.34 -7.33 -3.44
C ASN A 139 -16.76 -6.96 -2.99
N LYS A 140 -17.74 -7.62 -3.61
CA LYS A 140 -19.18 -7.48 -3.33
C LYS A 140 -19.58 -7.88 -1.90
N LYS A 141 -18.74 -8.61 -1.17
CA LYS A 141 -18.99 -8.96 0.24
C LYS A 141 -18.68 -7.80 1.18
N ILE A 142 -17.71 -6.94 0.82
CA ILE A 142 -17.20 -5.86 1.67
C ILE A 142 -17.94 -4.54 1.43
N PHE A 143 -18.27 -4.25 0.17
CA PHE A 143 -18.80 -2.95 -0.23
C PHE A 143 -20.29 -3.00 -0.60
N LYS A 144 -21.00 -1.91 -0.31
CA LYS A 144 -22.43 -1.74 -0.61
C LYS A 144 -22.64 -1.53 -2.12
N ARG A 145 -23.78 -2.02 -2.62
CA ARG A 145 -24.23 -1.83 -4.00
C ARG A 145 -25.67 -1.34 -3.99
N ASP A 146 -26.03 -0.55 -5.00
CA ASP A 146 -27.40 -0.10 -5.22
C ASP A 146 -28.27 -1.22 -5.84
N GLU A 147 -29.55 -0.91 -6.08
CA GLU A 147 -30.53 -1.82 -6.68
C GLU A 147 -30.14 -2.26 -8.10
N ASN A 148 -29.37 -1.45 -8.82
CA ASN A 148 -28.87 -1.74 -10.17
C ASN A 148 -27.56 -2.54 -10.14
N GLY A 149 -27.05 -2.86 -8.95
CA GLY A 149 -25.81 -3.62 -8.76
C GLY A 149 -24.53 -2.80 -8.90
N LYS A 150 -24.61 -1.46 -8.98
CA LYS A 150 -23.45 -0.55 -9.02
C LYS A 150 -22.93 -0.30 -7.60
N PHE A 151 -21.61 -0.21 -7.43
CA PHE A 151 -21.02 0.12 -6.13
C PHE A 151 -21.37 1.55 -5.70
N ILE A 152 -21.77 1.67 -4.44
CA ILE A 152 -22.05 2.97 -3.82
C ILE A 152 -20.72 3.61 -3.44
N ARG A 153 -20.55 4.88 -3.79
CA ARG A 153 -19.35 5.67 -3.51
C ARG A 153 -19.73 6.91 -2.71
N ASP A 154 -18.84 7.32 -1.81
CA ASP A 154 -18.97 8.58 -1.07
C ASP A 154 -18.57 9.78 -1.96
N TYR A 155 -18.76 11.00 -1.49
CA TYR A 155 -18.44 12.24 -2.21
C TYR A 155 -16.98 12.32 -2.65
N ASP A 156 -16.05 11.71 -1.89
CA ASP A 156 -14.63 11.67 -2.23
C ASP A 156 -14.26 10.55 -3.24
N GLY A 157 -15.24 9.73 -3.65
CA GLY A 157 -15.08 8.62 -4.59
C GLY A 157 -14.75 7.28 -3.93
N SER A 158 -14.55 7.23 -2.62
CA SER A 158 -14.28 6.00 -1.87
C SER A 158 -15.48 5.06 -1.87
N LEU A 159 -15.22 3.75 -1.84
CA LEU A 159 -16.27 2.73 -1.78
C LEU A 159 -16.91 2.67 -0.39
N VAL A 160 -18.23 2.70 -0.33
CA VAL A 160 -18.97 2.59 0.93
C VAL A 160 -18.96 1.14 1.41
N ARG A 161 -18.39 0.91 2.59
CA ARG A 161 -18.36 -0.42 3.24
C ARG A 161 -19.73 -0.79 3.77
N LYS A 162 -19.99 -2.10 3.85
CA LYS A 162 -21.10 -2.63 4.65
C LYS A 162 -20.82 -2.43 6.14
N ASP A 163 -21.86 -2.26 6.92
CA ASP A 163 -21.77 -1.83 8.32
C ASP A 163 -21.01 -2.86 9.17
N GLU A 164 -21.14 -4.15 8.84
CA GLU A 164 -20.40 -5.26 9.46
C GLU A 164 -18.89 -5.29 9.12
N CYS A 165 -18.46 -4.59 8.06
CA CYS A 165 -17.08 -4.53 7.59
C CYS A 165 -16.37 -3.22 7.98
N VAL A 166 -17.04 -2.35 8.73
CA VAL A 166 -16.43 -1.14 9.29
C VAL A 166 -15.57 -1.53 10.49
N LEU A 167 -14.32 -1.04 10.48
CA LEU A 167 -13.40 -1.25 11.60
C LEU A 167 -13.96 -0.54 12.84
N LYS A 168 -14.02 -1.28 13.95
CA LYS A 168 -14.36 -0.76 15.28
C LYS A 168 -13.09 -0.40 16.04
#